data_AF-A0A1H3S321-F1
#
_entry.id   AF-A0A1H3S321-F1
#
_cell.length_a   1.000
_cell.length_b   1.000
_cell.length_c   1.000
_cell.angle_alpha   90.00
_cell.angle_beta   90.00
_cell.angle_gamma   90.00
#
_symmetry.space_group_name_H-M   'P 1'
#
loop_
_entity.id
_entity.type
_entity.pdbx_description
1 polymer ?
#
loop_
_entity_poly.entity_id
_entity_poly.type
_entity_poly.pdbx_seq_one_letter_code
_entity_poly.pdbx_strand_id
1 'polypeptide(L)'
;MRLTEQTLAQAKAVGATAEEIPEMKLAEDKFARAQRNMQEQSFKHARMRAEQAELDARLAEARVLTQKSQEQLNQLQTRITRLRKQLGDAQ
;
A
#
# COMPACT_ATOMS: atom_id res chain seq x y z
N MET A 1 13.61 -5.22 -13.45
CA MET A 1 12.87 -4.16 -12.72
C MET A 1 11.36 -4.32 -12.79
N ARG A 2 10.84 -5.18 -13.68
CA ARG A 2 9.40 -5.49 -13.83
C ARG A 2 8.65 -5.81 -12.53
N LEU A 3 9.26 -6.55 -11.61
CA LEU A 3 8.59 -6.92 -10.35
C LEU A 3 8.30 -5.68 -9.48
N THR A 4 9.30 -4.83 -9.28
CA THR A 4 9.15 -3.57 -8.55
C THR A 4 8.12 -2.65 -9.18
N GLU A 5 8.07 -2.54 -10.51
CA GLU A 5 7.06 -1.76 -11.23
C GLU A 5 5.65 -2.29 -10.98
N GLN A 6 5.47 -3.62 -11.04
CA GLN A 6 4.19 -4.26 -10.75
C GLN A 6 3.74 -3.98 -9.32
N THR A 7 4.65 -4.07 -8.34
CA THR A 7 4.32 -3.82 -6.93
C THR A 7 3.98 -2.35 -6.67
N LEU A 8 4.68 -1.40 -7.31
CA LEU A 8 4.30 0.02 -7.26
C LEU A 8 2.91 0.25 -7.84
N ALA A 9 2.57 -0.41 -8.95
CA ALA A 9 1.24 -0.31 -9.54
C ALA A 9 0.15 -0.92 -8.63
N GLN A 10 0.43 -2.04 -7.95
CA GLN A 10 -0.48 -2.66 -6.98
C GLN A 10 -0.75 -1.74 -5.79
N ALA A 11 0.31 -1.18 -5.20
CA ALA A 11 0.18 -0.21 -4.11
C ALA A 11 -0.68 0.99 -4.52
N LYS A 12 -0.47 1.55 -5.71
CA LYS A 12 -1.30 2.64 -6.25
C LYS A 12 -2.76 2.22 -6.46
N ALA A 13 -2.99 1.02 -6.98
CA ALA A 13 -4.33 0.52 -7.25
C ALA A 13 -5.16 0.35 -5.96
N VAL A 14 -4.53 0.02 -4.83
CA VAL A 14 -5.22 -0.01 -3.53
C VAL A 14 -5.37 1.37 -2.89
N GLY A 15 -4.81 2.42 -3.48
CA GLY A 15 -4.91 3.81 -3.01
C GLY A 15 -3.72 4.28 -2.17
N ALA A 16 -2.57 3.59 -2.20
CA ALA A 16 -1.36 4.12 -1.59
C ALA A 16 -0.80 5.26 -2.48
N THR A 17 -0.98 6.50 -2.02
CA THR A 17 -0.45 7.70 -2.67
C THR A 17 0.82 8.17 -1.95
N ALA A 18 1.74 8.82 -2.68
CA ALA A 18 2.97 9.36 -2.09
C ALA A 18 2.73 10.57 -1.16
N GLU A 19 1.54 11.19 -1.23
CA GLU A 19 1.12 12.29 -0.37
C GLU A 19 0.64 11.79 0.99
N GLU A 20 -0.07 10.66 1.01
CA GLU A 20 -0.70 10.12 2.22
C GLU A 20 0.16 9.05 2.91
N ILE A 21 0.93 8.29 2.13
CA ILE A 21 1.70 7.13 2.61
C ILE A 21 3.20 7.38 2.43
N PRO A 22 3.96 7.68 3.50
CA PRO A 22 5.40 7.95 3.42
C PRO A 22 6.20 6.82 2.77
N GLU A 23 5.82 5.56 3.02
CA GLU A 23 6.46 4.39 2.42
C GLU A 23 6.30 4.38 0.89
N MET A 24 5.19 4.87 0.37
CA MET A 24 4.97 4.95 -1.08
C MET A 24 5.93 5.94 -1.73
N LYS A 25 6.14 7.11 -1.10
CA LYS A 25 7.12 8.10 -1.55
C LYS A 25 8.54 7.53 -1.55
N LEU A 26 8.93 6.82 -0.48
CA LEU A 26 10.23 6.16 -0.38
C LEU A 26 10.41 5.10 -1.48
N ALA A 27 9.37 4.33 -1.78
CA ALA A 27 9.38 3.33 -2.84
C ALA A 27 9.63 3.98 -4.22
N GLU A 28 8.91 5.06 -4.54
CA GLU A 28 9.08 5.79 -5.80
C GLU A 28 10.48 6.41 -5.93
N ASP A 29 10.97 7.05 -4.87
CA ASP A 29 12.31 7.65 -4.84
C ASP A 29 13.42 6.61 -5.04
N LYS A 30 13.31 5.45 -4.37
CA LYS A 30 14.26 4.35 -4.50
C LYS A 30 14.18 3.72 -5.88
N PHE A 31 12.99 3.59 -6.46
CA PHE A 31 12.82 3.07 -7.81
C PHE A 31 13.41 4.01 -8.87
N ALA A 32 13.21 5.32 -8.73
CA ALA A 32 13.83 6.32 -9.60
C ALA A 32 15.37 6.28 -9.50
N ARG A 33 15.92 6.03 -8.31
CA ARG A 33 17.37 5.78 -8.14
C ARG A 33 17.83 4.47 -8.77
N ALA A 34 17.02 3.41 -8.69
CA ALA A 34 17.32 2.14 -9.35
C ALA A 34 17.39 2.29 -10.87
N GLN A 35 16.49 3.08 -11.48
CA GLN A 35 16.51 3.42 -12.91
C GLN A 35 17.78 4.15 -13.31
N ARG A 36 18.22 5.15 -12.53
CA ARG A 36 19.51 5.84 -12.77
C ARG A 36 20.70 4.89 -12.68
N ASN A 37 20.75 4.03 -11.65
CA ASN A 37 21.80 3.03 -11.53
C ASN A 37 21.84 2.06 -12.72
N MET A 38 20.70 1.73 -13.33
CA MET A 38 20.67 0.92 -14.56
C MET A 38 21.29 1.65 -15.75
N GLN A 39 21.02 2.95 -15.91
CA GLN A 39 21.59 3.78 -16.97
C GLN A 39 23.12 3.92 -16.81
N GLU A 40 23.58 4.01 -15.56
CA GLU A 40 25.00 4.04 -15.19
C GLU A 40 25.67 2.65 -15.23
N GLN A 41 24.97 1.61 -15.66
CA GLN A 41 25.45 0.21 -15.68
C GLN A 41 25.86 -0.33 -14.30
N SER A 42 25.42 0.32 -13.23
CA SER A 42 25.64 -0.04 -11.84
C SER A 42 24.62 -1.09 -11.39
N PHE A 43 24.65 -2.26 -12.03
CA PHE A 43 23.58 -3.25 -11.94
C PHE A 43 23.34 -3.80 -10.52
N LYS A 44 24.41 -3.97 -9.73
CA LYS A 44 24.28 -4.42 -8.33
C LYS A 44 23.54 -3.40 -7.48
N HIS A 45 23.85 -2.12 -7.65
CA HIS A 45 23.17 -1.04 -6.95
C HIS A 45 21.74 -0.84 -7.46
N ALA A 46 21.51 -0.99 -8.77
CA ALA A 46 20.18 -0.98 -9.34
C ALA A 46 19.29 -2.07 -8.72
N ARG A 47 19.78 -3.32 -8.66
CA ARG A 47 19.04 -4.44 -8.09
C ARG A 47 18.70 -4.21 -6.62
N MET A 48 19.70 -3.85 -5.80
CA MET A 48 19.50 -3.53 -4.38
C MET A 48 18.45 -2.43 -4.16
N ARG A 49 18.50 -1.36 -4.96
CA ARG A 49 17.53 -0.25 -4.84
C ARG A 49 16.13 -0.66 -5.29
N ALA A 50 16.02 -1.48 -6.34
CA ALA A 50 14.75 -2.00 -6.81
C ALA A 50 14.09 -2.94 -5.78
N GLU A 51 14.86 -3.82 -5.13
CA GLU A 51 14.38 -4.69 -4.05
C GLU A 51 13.90 -3.88 -2.83
N GLN A 52 14.63 -2.83 -2.45
CA GLN A 52 14.20 -1.92 -1.38
C GLN A 52 12.92 -1.16 -1.73
N ALA A 53 12.80 -0.69 -2.97
CA ALA A 53 11.59 -0.03 -3.45
C ALA A 53 10.38 -0.97 -3.45
N GLU A 54 10.59 -2.24 -3.84
CA GLU A 54 9.54 -3.27 -3.81
C GLU A 54 9.02 -3.50 -2.39
N LEU A 55 9.93 -3.63 -1.42
CA LEU A 55 9.55 -3.84 -0.02
C LEU A 55 8.73 -2.67 0.53
N ASP A 56 9.16 -1.43 0.28
CA ASP A 56 8.44 -0.24 0.72
C ASP A 56 7.06 -0.14 0.06
N ALA A 57 6.95 -0.48 -1.23
CA ALA A 57 5.66 -0.48 -1.94
C ALA A 57 4.69 -1.52 -1.35
N ARG A 58 5.16 -2.72 -1.00
CA ARG A 58 4.33 -3.73 -0.31
C ARG A 58 3.90 -3.26 1.08
N LEU A 59 4.79 -2.57 1.80
CA LEU A 59 4.45 -2.01 3.11
C LEU A 59 3.37 -0.93 2.98
N ALA A 60 3.47 -0.07 1.97
CA ALA A 60 2.47 0.95 1.66
C ALA A 60 1.11 0.32 1.31
N GLU A 61 1.10 -0.70 0.45
CA GLU A 61 -0.10 -1.47 0.09
C GLU A 61 -0.76 -2.08 1.33
N ALA A 62 0.02 -2.79 2.16
CA ALA A 62 -0.49 -3.46 3.35
C ALA A 62 -1.10 -2.48 4.36
N ARG A 63 -0.51 -1.29 4.53
CA ARG A 63 -1.06 -0.24 5.41
C ARG A 63 -2.42 0.23 4.95
N VAL A 64 -2.56 0.56 3.67
CA VAL A 64 -3.84 1.02 3.11
C VAL A 64 -4.91 -0.07 3.19
N LEU A 65 -4.57 -1.31 2.86
CA LEU A 65 -5.50 -2.45 2.97
C LEU A 65 -5.93 -2.70 4.42
N THR A 66 -5.01 -2.58 5.38
CA THR A 66 -5.31 -2.73 6.80
C THR A 66 -6.28 -1.64 7.28
N GLN A 67 -6.02 -0.38 6.91
CA GLN A 67 -6.90 0.73 7.24
C GLN A 67 -8.31 0.53 6.66
N LYS A 68 -8.41 0.23 5.36
CA LYS A 68 -9.69 -0.04 4.69
C LYS A 68 -10.45 -1.19 5.33
N SER A 69 -9.75 -2.27 5.68
CA SER A 69 -10.36 -3.41 6.37
C SER A 69 -10.92 -3.02 7.73
N GLN A 70 -10.19 -2.21 8.52
CA GLN A 70 -10.66 -1.74 9.81
C GLN A 70 -11.90 -0.84 9.68
N GLU A 71 -11.93 0.04 8.68
CA GLU A 71 -13.09 0.89 8.38
C GLU A 71 -14.32 0.05 8.03
N GLN A 72 -14.16 -0.97 7.18
CA GLN A 72 -15.25 -1.90 6.82
C GLN A 72 -15.77 -2.67 8.04
N LEU A 73 -14.88 -3.15 8.91
CA LEU A 73 -15.26 -3.82 10.16
C LEU A 73 -16.05 -2.89 11.08
N ASN A 74 -15.61 -1.63 11.23
CA ASN A 74 -16.31 -0.65 12.06
C ASN A 74 -17.70 -0.32 11.50
N GLN A 75 -17.83 -0.18 10.18
CA GLN A 75 -19.12 0.03 9.51
C GLN A 75 -20.06 -1.16 9.73
N LEU A 76 -19.56 -2.39 9.57
CA LEU A 76 -20.33 -3.60 9.80
C LEU A 76 -20.79 -3.70 11.26
N GLN A 77 -19.88 -3.48 12.21
CA GLN A 77 -20.20 -3.52 13.64
C GLN A 77 -21.30 -2.50 14.00
N THR A 78 -21.22 -1.29 13.44
CA THR A 78 -22.24 -0.25 13.64
C THR A 78 -23.60 -0.68 13.11
N ARG A 79 -23.65 -1.33 11.93
CA ARG A 79 -24.89 -1.86 11.35
C ARG A 79 -25.48 -2.99 12.22
N ILE A 80 -24.64 -3.91 12.70
CA ILE A 80 -25.05 -5.00 13.59
C ILE A 80 -25.65 -4.44 14.89
N THR A 81 -24.99 -3.47 15.51
CA THR A 81 -25.48 -2.82 16.75
C THR A 81 -26.84 -2.17 16.53
N ARG A 82 -27.01 -1.44 15.41
CA ARG A 82 -28.29 -0.80 15.07
C ARG A 82 -29.39 -1.84 14.87
N LEU A 83 -29.10 -2.93 14.15
CA LEU A 83 -30.05 -4.00 13.91
C LEU A 83 -30.48 -4.69 15.22
N ARG A 84 -29.53 -4.98 16.12
CA ARG A 84 -29.83 -5.54 17.44
C ARG A 84 -30.74 -4.62 18.26
N LYS A 85 -30.50 -3.31 18.23
CA LYS A 85 -31.35 -2.34 18.90
C LYS A 85 -32.76 -2.34 18.33
N GLN A 86 -32.90 -2.30 17.00
CA GLN A 86 -34.21 -2.32 16.34
C GLN A 86 -35.01 -3.60 16.63
N LEU A 87 -34.34 -4.76 16.71
CA LEU A 87 -35.00 -6.02 17.05
C LEU A 87 -35.37 -6.11 18.54
N GLY A 88 -34.57 -5.53 19.44
CA GLY A 88 -34.88 -5.46 20.87
C GLY A 88 -36.00 -4.47 21.20
N ASP A 89 -36.06 -3.33 20.53
CA ASP A 89 -37.13 -2.32 20.67
C ASP A 89 -38.47 -2.81 20.06
N ALA A 90 -38.45 -3.86 19.24
CA ALA A 90 -39.62 -4.45 18.58
C ALA A 90 -40.25 -5.64 19.35
N GLN A 91 -39.71 -5.99 20.52
CA GLN A 91 -40.23 -7.01 21.45
C GLN A 91 -40.92 -6.34 22.64
#